data_AF-A0A432UW64-F1
#
_entry.id   AF-A0A432UW64-F1
#
_cell.length_a   1.000
_cell.length_b   1.000
_cell.length_c   1.000
_cell.angle_alpha   90.00
_cell.angle_beta   90.00
_cell.angle_gamma   90.00
#
_symmetry.space_group_name_H-M   'P 1'
#
loop_
_entity.id
_entity.type
_entity.pdbx_description
1 polymer ?
#
loop_
_entity_poly.entity_id
_entity_poly.type
_entity_poly.pdbx_seq_one_letter_code
_entity_poly.pdbx_strand_id
1 'polypeptide(L)'
;MHKNLTRWLKQGLITAEQQQAILDFEENKPAGSWQSWGFVALGAIISGIGLVSIVAANWRVIPDSLKLGFDFFLLAITALGIYFNRNSLKPHRFDALIIIYLLLCLASIGLISQVYHTGGMLHHAFLFWSVMTLPVVLFARKAFVPYLWVTVFLPSVVLVIGEFSDKGIGNSDFIFDLKLVPQLVALAALFCGFLALLLRQFFELPSFRRIFYFWFLMVGLFALGIFDALHSFGEAGVMRQELYGVLIILALVMSVFVWLQIDYLKSSRVLLIIALALFIWFAGAQIIPVNGLFFTAHLEFEMAAPLISLSILFIFAIVAGREGWRKSFSLVTLMIGVRFLIVYFQAMGGLAATGLGLLISGFLIMAMVWLWHKSRDLTLARIGAGR
;
A
#
# COMPACT_ATOMS: atom_id res chain seq x y z
N MET A 1 -4.38 -13.72 -29.11
CA MET A 1 -3.18 -13.63 -29.98
C MET A 1 -3.53 -13.64 -31.47
N HIS A 2 -4.29 -14.63 -31.96
CA HIS A 2 -4.77 -14.70 -33.36
C HIS A 2 -5.43 -13.40 -33.88
N LYS A 3 -6.24 -12.72 -33.02
CA LYS A 3 -6.89 -11.45 -33.34
C LYS A 3 -5.91 -10.29 -33.61
N ASN A 4 -4.75 -10.30 -32.96
CA ASN A 4 -3.70 -9.28 -33.15
C ASN A 4 -2.87 -9.57 -34.41
N LEU A 5 -2.52 -10.84 -34.66
CA LEU A 5 -1.83 -11.26 -35.89
C LEU A 5 -2.64 -10.95 -37.14
N THR A 6 -3.95 -11.23 -37.12
CA THR A 6 -4.86 -10.89 -38.21
C THR A 6 -4.95 -9.37 -38.44
N ARG A 7 -4.88 -8.57 -37.36
CA ARG A 7 -4.86 -7.11 -37.44
C ARG A 7 -3.55 -6.60 -38.04
N TRP A 8 -2.42 -7.20 -37.70
CA TRP A 8 -1.12 -6.84 -38.25
C TRP A 8 -0.96 -7.23 -39.72
N LEU A 9 -1.50 -8.39 -40.12
CA LEU A 9 -1.60 -8.79 -41.53
C LEU A 9 -2.44 -7.78 -42.32
N LYS A 10 -3.63 -7.40 -41.81
CA LYS A 10 -4.49 -6.39 -42.45
C LYS A 10 -3.85 -5.00 -42.55
N GLN A 11 -2.89 -4.69 -41.68
CA GLN A 11 -2.15 -3.42 -41.69
C GLN A 11 -0.85 -3.49 -42.51
N GLY A 12 -0.56 -4.64 -43.15
CA GLY A 12 0.66 -4.83 -43.96
C GLY A 12 1.95 -4.88 -43.14
N LEU A 13 1.85 -5.03 -41.81
CA LEU A 13 3.01 -5.08 -40.91
C LEU A 13 3.73 -6.43 -40.95
N ILE A 14 3.03 -7.49 -41.36
CA ILE A 14 3.56 -8.85 -41.52
C ILE A 14 3.00 -9.51 -42.77
N THR A 15 3.76 -10.41 -43.38
CA THR A 15 3.29 -11.25 -44.50
C THR A 15 2.50 -12.46 -43.99
N ALA A 16 1.74 -13.12 -44.89
CA ALA A 16 1.01 -14.35 -44.55
C ALA A 16 1.97 -15.48 -44.11
N GLU A 17 3.16 -15.55 -44.70
CA GLU A 17 4.21 -16.50 -44.34
C GLU A 17 4.78 -16.20 -42.93
N GLN A 18 5.00 -14.92 -42.59
CA GLN A 18 5.44 -14.53 -41.25
C GLN A 18 4.36 -14.80 -40.19
N GLN A 19 3.08 -14.59 -40.52
CA GLN A 19 1.99 -14.97 -39.64
C GLN A 19 2.01 -16.46 -39.34
N GLN A 20 2.17 -17.31 -40.36
CA GLN A 20 2.21 -18.76 -40.18
C GLN A 20 3.44 -19.19 -39.38
N ALA A 21 4.62 -18.66 -39.69
CA ALA A 21 5.85 -18.95 -38.95
C ALA A 21 5.77 -18.55 -37.46
N ILE A 22 5.08 -17.44 -37.13
CA ILE A 22 4.86 -17.03 -35.73
C ILE A 22 3.86 -17.96 -35.03
N LEU A 23 2.83 -18.43 -35.73
CA LEU A 23 1.87 -19.40 -35.18
C LEU A 23 2.56 -20.73 -34.90
N ASP A 24 3.33 -21.24 -35.86
CA ASP A 24 4.08 -22.49 -35.74
C ASP A 24 5.13 -22.38 -34.62
N PHE A 25 5.78 -21.23 -34.45
CA PHE A 25 6.72 -20.98 -33.35
C PHE A 25 6.04 -20.97 -31.97
N GLU A 26 4.83 -20.40 -31.86
CA GLU A 26 4.09 -20.35 -30.60
C GLU A 26 3.40 -21.68 -30.27
N GLU A 27 2.97 -22.46 -31.27
CA GLU A 27 2.48 -23.84 -31.09
C GLU A 27 3.60 -24.80 -30.66
N ASN A 28 4.81 -24.64 -31.21
CA ASN A 28 5.99 -25.42 -30.84
C ASN A 28 6.70 -24.89 -29.60
N LYS A 29 6.23 -23.77 -29.03
CA LYS A 29 6.70 -23.30 -27.74
C LYS A 29 6.29 -24.36 -26.72
N PRO A 30 7.22 -24.95 -25.94
CA PRO A 30 6.84 -25.90 -24.92
C PRO A 30 5.81 -25.19 -24.06
N ALA A 31 4.57 -25.68 -24.09
CA ALA A 31 3.45 -25.07 -23.39
C ALA A 31 3.95 -24.81 -21.97
N GLY A 32 4.20 -23.53 -21.67
CA GLY A 32 4.73 -23.11 -20.38
C GLY A 32 3.69 -23.56 -19.39
N SER A 33 3.96 -24.69 -18.74
CA SER A 33 2.96 -25.60 -18.22
C SER A 33 2.46 -25.05 -16.89
N TRP A 34 1.83 -23.88 -16.93
CA TRP A 34 1.28 -23.20 -15.78
C TRP A 34 0.38 -24.15 -14.98
N GLN A 35 -0.36 -25.02 -15.67
CA GLN A 35 -1.14 -26.09 -15.07
C GLN A 35 -0.28 -27.15 -14.37
N SER A 36 0.80 -27.64 -14.98
CA SER A 36 1.66 -28.66 -14.33
C SER A 36 2.54 -28.07 -13.22
N TRP A 37 3.01 -26.83 -13.36
CA TRP A 37 3.63 -26.08 -12.27
C TRP A 37 2.65 -25.81 -11.13
N GLY A 38 1.36 -25.60 -11.44
CA GLY A 38 0.29 -25.54 -10.45
C GLY A 38 0.16 -26.84 -9.65
N PHE A 39 0.11 -27.99 -10.32
CA PHE A 39 0.07 -29.30 -9.64
C PHE A 39 1.35 -29.60 -8.84
N VAL A 40 2.53 -29.25 -9.37
CA VAL A 40 3.80 -29.41 -8.65
C VAL A 40 3.84 -28.51 -7.40
N ALA A 41 3.41 -27.26 -7.51
CA ALA A 41 3.33 -26.34 -6.37
C ALA A 41 2.33 -26.82 -5.32
N LEU A 42 1.13 -27.25 -5.74
CA LEU A 42 0.12 -27.82 -4.85
C LEU A 42 0.64 -29.09 -4.16
N GLY A 43 1.27 -30.01 -4.90
CA GLY A 43 1.87 -31.22 -4.35
C GLY A 43 2.96 -30.91 -3.32
N ALA A 44 3.81 -29.91 -3.59
CA ALA A 44 4.82 -29.44 -2.64
C ALA A 44 4.20 -28.82 -1.38
N ILE A 45 3.16 -28.00 -1.51
CA ILE A 45 2.43 -27.40 -0.38
C ILE A 45 1.78 -28.48 0.49
N ILE A 46 1.04 -29.41 -0.13
CA ILE A 46 0.37 -30.51 0.60
C ILE A 46 1.40 -31.40 1.31
N SER A 47 2.51 -31.73 0.63
CA SER A 47 3.59 -32.51 1.24
C SER A 47 4.24 -31.77 2.41
N GLY A 48 4.46 -30.46 2.28
CA GLY A 48 4.96 -29.62 3.36
C GLY A 48 4.01 -29.57 4.55
N ILE A 49 2.71 -29.37 4.31
CA ILE A 49 1.67 -29.40 5.35
C ILE A 49 1.61 -30.77 6.03
N GLY A 50 1.69 -31.86 5.26
CA GLY A 50 1.74 -33.22 5.78
C GLY A 50 2.94 -33.45 6.70
N LEU A 51 4.14 -33.02 6.27
CA LEU A 51 5.36 -33.10 7.08
C LEU A 51 5.22 -32.32 8.39
N VAL A 52 4.76 -31.06 8.32
CA VAL A 52 4.50 -30.23 9.50
C VAL A 52 3.47 -30.90 10.43
N SER A 53 2.43 -31.53 9.86
CA SER A 53 1.40 -32.23 10.64
C SER A 53 1.94 -33.46 11.37
N ILE A 54 2.81 -34.25 10.74
CA ILE A 54 3.46 -35.40 11.38
C ILE A 54 4.35 -34.94 12.54
N VAL A 55 5.12 -33.87 12.33
CA VAL A 55 5.95 -33.27 13.38
C VAL A 55 5.09 -32.73 14.51
N ALA A 56 3.99 -32.02 14.19
CA ALA A 56 3.06 -31.48 15.16
C ALA A 56 2.37 -32.58 15.99
N ALA A 57 2.01 -33.71 15.38
CA ALA A 57 1.41 -34.85 16.07
C ALA A 57 2.35 -35.46 17.13
N ASN A 58 3.67 -35.39 16.90
CA ASN A 58 4.68 -35.91 17.81
C ASN A 58 5.33 -34.82 18.68
N TRP A 59 4.84 -33.57 18.62
CA TRP A 59 5.50 -32.40 19.19
C TRP A 59 5.81 -32.50 20.68
N ARG A 60 4.92 -33.17 21.44
CA ARG A 60 5.07 -33.38 22.89
C ARG A 60 6.20 -34.35 23.25
N VAL A 61 6.51 -35.30 22.37
CA VAL A 61 7.52 -36.35 22.63
C VAL A 61 8.92 -35.86 22.28
N ILE A 62 9.04 -34.92 21.34
CA ILE A 62 10.33 -34.36 20.93
C ILE A 62 10.91 -33.49 22.06
N PRO A 63 12.12 -33.79 22.56
CA PRO A 63 12.77 -32.97 23.59
C PRO A 63 13.05 -31.55 23.08
N ASP A 64 12.97 -30.55 23.96
CA ASP A 64 13.14 -29.14 23.58
C ASP A 64 14.54 -28.82 23.05
N SER A 65 15.58 -29.47 23.58
CA SER A 65 16.95 -29.35 23.07
C SER A 65 17.07 -29.83 21.62
N LEU A 66 16.33 -30.87 21.23
CA LEU A 66 16.32 -31.38 19.86
C LEU A 66 15.55 -30.45 18.93
N LYS A 67 14.42 -29.87 19.39
CA LYS A 67 13.69 -28.85 18.63
C LYS A 67 14.57 -27.65 18.31
N LEU A 68 15.22 -27.09 19.34
CA LEU A 68 16.13 -25.94 19.19
C LEU A 68 17.38 -26.30 18.39
N GLY A 69 17.97 -27.48 18.62
CA GLY A 69 19.13 -27.94 17.86
C GLY A 69 18.84 -28.06 16.37
N PHE A 70 17.68 -28.60 16.00
CA PHE A 70 17.25 -28.70 14.61
C PHE A 70 16.94 -27.33 14.00
N ASP A 71 16.31 -26.43 14.74
CA ASP A 71 16.04 -25.05 14.32
C ASP A 71 17.33 -24.28 14.00
N PHE A 72 18.29 -24.26 14.93
CA PHE A 72 19.59 -23.62 14.70
C PHE A 72 20.40 -24.29 13.57
N PHE A 73 20.28 -25.60 13.41
CA PHE A 73 20.88 -26.31 12.27
C PHE A 73 20.29 -25.83 10.94
N LEU A 74 18.96 -25.69 10.84
CA LEU A 74 18.29 -25.17 9.64
C LEU A 74 18.66 -23.71 9.35
N LEU A 75 18.78 -22.87 10.38
CA LEU A 75 19.26 -21.50 10.23
C LEU A 75 20.70 -21.48 9.69
N ALA A 76 21.59 -22.28 10.27
CA ALA A 76 23.00 -22.33 9.88
C ALA A 76 23.19 -22.82 8.43
N ILE A 77 22.53 -23.91 8.04
CA ILE A 77 22.64 -24.42 6.67
C ILE A 77 22.04 -23.46 5.64
N THR A 78 20.96 -22.76 5.98
CA THR A 78 20.36 -21.75 5.10
C THR A 78 21.26 -20.53 4.97
N ALA A 79 21.86 -20.06 6.08
CA ALA A 79 22.83 -18.97 6.07
C ALA A 79 24.08 -19.31 5.23
N LEU A 80 24.61 -20.53 5.36
CA LEU A 80 25.68 -21.04 4.50
C LEU A 80 25.25 -21.08 3.04
N GLY A 81 24.02 -21.53 2.77
CA GLY A 81 23.41 -21.51 1.44
C GLY A 81 23.40 -20.11 0.82
N ILE A 82 22.98 -19.08 1.59
CA ILE A 82 23.04 -17.67 1.17
C ILE A 82 24.48 -17.26 0.88
N TYR A 83 25.42 -17.55 1.78
CA TYR A 83 26.83 -17.19 1.64
C TYR A 83 27.48 -17.79 0.40
N PHE A 84 27.24 -19.08 0.11
CA PHE A 84 27.78 -19.75 -1.07
C PHE A 84 27.11 -19.31 -2.37
N ASN A 85 25.83 -18.92 -2.32
CA ASN A 85 25.10 -18.43 -3.49
C ASN A 85 25.23 -16.92 -3.70
N ARG A 86 26.03 -16.21 -2.89
CA ARG A 86 26.17 -14.74 -2.96
C ARG A 86 26.64 -14.20 -4.30
N ASN A 87 27.36 -15.00 -5.09
CA ASN A 87 27.86 -14.64 -6.43
C ASN A 87 27.11 -15.35 -7.56
N SER A 88 26.04 -16.09 -7.24
CA SER A 88 25.27 -16.83 -8.24
C SER A 88 24.65 -15.88 -9.27
N LEU A 89 24.68 -16.26 -10.54
CA LEU A 89 24.01 -15.53 -11.62
C LEU A 89 22.48 -15.67 -11.57
N LYS A 90 21.93 -16.52 -10.69
CA LYS A 90 20.49 -16.79 -10.56
C LYS A 90 19.90 -16.04 -9.35
N PRO A 91 19.43 -14.79 -9.52
CA PRO A 91 18.96 -13.95 -8.41
C PRO A 91 17.74 -14.55 -7.67
N HIS A 92 16.88 -15.29 -8.36
CA HIS A 92 15.69 -15.90 -7.75
C HIS A 92 16.03 -16.93 -6.66
N ARG A 93 17.11 -17.70 -6.84
CA ARG A 93 17.53 -18.70 -5.84
C ARG A 93 18.12 -18.04 -4.60
N PHE A 94 18.93 -17.01 -4.81
CA PHE A 94 19.53 -16.24 -3.72
C PHE A 94 18.45 -15.57 -2.85
N ASP A 95 17.49 -14.88 -3.47
CA ASP A 95 16.40 -14.24 -2.74
C ASP A 95 15.45 -15.26 -2.09
N ALA A 96 15.23 -16.43 -2.70
CA ALA A 96 14.46 -17.50 -2.08
C ALA A 96 15.11 -18.02 -0.79
N LEU A 97 16.44 -18.19 -0.79
CA LEU A 97 17.18 -18.56 0.42
C LEU A 97 17.06 -17.50 1.51
N ILE A 98 17.10 -16.21 1.15
CA ILE A 98 16.85 -15.12 2.10
C ILE A 98 15.43 -15.21 2.68
N ILE A 99 14.41 -15.45 1.85
CA ILE A 99 13.02 -15.60 2.33
C ILE A 99 12.90 -16.78 3.30
N ILE A 100 13.49 -17.92 2.96
CA ILE A 100 13.50 -19.10 3.84
C ILE A 100 14.18 -18.76 5.16
N TYR A 101 15.33 -18.08 5.13
CA TYR A 101 16.03 -17.64 6.34
C TYR A 101 15.19 -16.69 7.18
N LEU A 102 14.50 -15.73 6.56
CA LEU A 102 13.56 -14.82 7.23
C LEU A 102 12.41 -15.58 7.92
N LEU A 103 11.83 -16.58 7.25
CA LEU A 103 10.75 -17.39 7.83
C LEU A 103 11.26 -18.28 8.97
N LEU A 104 12.44 -18.87 8.83
CA LEU A 104 13.08 -19.64 9.91
C LEU A 104 13.35 -18.75 11.12
N CYS A 105 13.91 -17.56 10.93
CA CYS A 105 14.08 -16.57 12.00
C CYS A 105 12.78 -16.26 12.77
N LEU A 106 11.64 -16.18 12.07
CA LEU A 106 10.33 -15.96 12.70
C LEU A 106 9.85 -17.21 13.44
N ALA A 107 10.04 -18.39 12.86
CA ALA A 107 9.74 -19.66 13.49
C ALA A 107 10.57 -19.89 14.76
N SER A 108 11.86 -19.53 14.74
CA SER A 108 12.76 -19.59 15.89
C SER A 108 12.26 -18.73 17.06
N ILE A 109 11.80 -17.51 16.79
CA ILE A 109 11.24 -16.64 17.83
C ILE A 109 10.01 -17.31 18.48
N GLY A 110 9.10 -17.86 17.67
CA GLY A 110 7.93 -18.58 18.17
C GLY A 110 8.28 -19.85 18.95
N LEU A 111 9.26 -20.62 18.46
CA LEU A 111 9.72 -21.85 19.10
C LEU A 111 10.40 -21.58 20.45
N ILE A 112 11.29 -20.60 20.50
CA ILE A 112 11.97 -20.17 21.73
C ILE A 112 10.93 -19.67 22.74
N SER A 113 9.96 -18.86 22.28
CA SER A 113 8.87 -18.38 23.13
C SER A 113 8.03 -19.52 23.72
N GLN A 114 7.75 -20.55 22.93
CA GLN A 114 7.01 -21.73 23.39
C GLN A 114 7.82 -22.57 24.40
N VAL A 115 9.09 -22.87 24.10
CA VAL A 115 9.96 -23.73 24.94
C VAL A 115 10.19 -23.08 26.30
N TYR A 116 10.55 -21.81 26.31
CA TYR A 116 10.85 -21.08 27.54
C TYR A 116 9.63 -20.39 28.16
N HIS A 117 8.43 -20.60 27.58
CA HIS A 117 7.19 -19.99 28.03
C HIS A 117 7.29 -18.46 28.18
N THR A 118 8.09 -17.81 27.32
CA THR A 118 8.24 -16.35 27.38
C THR A 118 6.99 -15.72 26.80
N GLY A 119 6.30 -14.92 27.61
CA GLY A 119 5.24 -14.05 27.13
C GLY A 119 5.79 -12.91 26.26
N GLY A 120 4.89 -12.14 25.67
CA GLY A 120 5.24 -10.98 24.87
C GLY A 120 4.14 -10.65 23.87
N MET A 121 4.10 -9.39 23.45
CA MET A 121 3.16 -8.98 22.41
C MET A 121 3.73 -9.25 21.02
N LEU A 122 2.86 -9.59 20.08
CA LEU A 122 3.24 -10.06 18.74
C LEU A 122 4.02 -9.00 17.95
N HIS A 123 3.72 -7.71 18.10
CA HIS A 123 4.46 -6.62 17.44
C HIS A 123 5.87 -6.43 18.00
N HIS A 124 6.14 -6.79 19.25
CA HIS A 124 7.52 -6.80 19.78
C HIS A 124 8.36 -7.88 19.10
N ALA A 125 7.79 -9.08 18.96
CA ALA A 125 8.45 -10.19 18.27
C ALA A 125 8.73 -9.85 16.79
N PHE A 126 7.78 -9.23 16.12
CA PHE A 126 7.95 -8.79 14.73
C PHE A 126 8.93 -7.62 14.57
N LEU A 127 8.99 -6.70 15.53
CA LEU A 127 10.00 -5.64 15.53
C LEU A 127 11.40 -6.23 15.73
N PHE A 128 11.56 -7.13 16.71
CA PHE A 128 12.82 -7.84 16.94
C PHE A 128 13.27 -8.62 15.70
N TRP A 129 12.35 -9.37 15.10
CA TRP A 129 12.57 -10.06 13.81
C TRP A 129 13.02 -9.10 12.71
N SER A 130 12.39 -7.93 12.60
CA SER A 130 12.72 -6.95 11.56
C SER A 130 14.14 -6.41 11.75
N VAL A 131 14.48 -6.03 12.99
CA VAL A 131 15.81 -5.47 13.33
C VAL A 131 16.91 -6.49 13.06
N MET A 132 16.75 -7.73 13.53
CA MET A 132 17.80 -8.75 13.38
C MET A 132 17.98 -9.25 11.94
N THR A 133 16.92 -9.22 11.12
CA THR A 133 16.98 -9.66 9.72
C THR A 133 17.38 -8.57 8.74
N LEU A 134 17.32 -7.29 9.13
CA LEU A 134 17.67 -6.15 8.26
C LEU A 134 19.02 -6.32 7.55
N PRO A 135 20.13 -6.71 8.21
CA PRO A 135 21.42 -6.85 7.52
C PRO A 135 21.37 -7.82 6.33
N VAL A 136 20.65 -8.93 6.45
CA VAL A 136 20.52 -9.93 5.38
C VAL A 136 19.60 -9.42 4.27
N VAL A 137 18.52 -8.72 4.62
CA VAL A 137 17.56 -8.15 3.65
C VAL A 137 18.21 -7.07 2.77
N LEU A 138 19.18 -6.31 3.31
CA LEU A 138 19.93 -5.32 2.53
C LEU A 138 20.69 -5.92 1.34
N PHE A 139 21.03 -7.22 1.38
CA PHE A 139 21.68 -7.91 0.26
C PHE A 139 20.70 -8.43 -0.81
N ALA A 140 19.39 -8.37 -0.56
CA ALA A 140 18.39 -8.89 -1.48
C ALA A 140 18.44 -8.20 -2.85
N ARG A 141 18.29 -8.98 -3.92
CA ARG A 141 18.48 -8.48 -5.29
C ARG A 141 17.16 -8.09 -5.97
N LYS A 142 16.04 -8.65 -5.54
CA LYS A 142 14.69 -8.31 -6.01
C LYS A 142 13.92 -7.57 -4.93
N ALA A 143 12.95 -6.77 -5.38
CA ALA A 143 12.11 -5.96 -4.52
C ALA A 143 11.18 -6.77 -3.59
N PHE A 144 10.97 -8.06 -3.86
CA PHE A 144 10.04 -8.87 -3.08
C PHE A 144 10.49 -9.07 -1.63
N VAL A 145 11.78 -9.34 -1.39
CA VAL A 145 12.29 -9.55 -0.02
C VAL A 145 12.18 -8.28 0.83
N PRO A 146 12.67 -7.10 0.38
CA PRO A 146 12.48 -5.88 1.13
C PRO A 146 11.00 -5.49 1.27
N TYR A 147 10.15 -5.85 0.31
CA TYR A 147 8.71 -5.58 0.40
C TYR A 147 8.07 -6.36 1.54
N LEU A 148 8.32 -7.68 1.61
CA LEU A 148 7.86 -8.54 2.71
C LEU A 148 8.36 -8.01 4.06
N TRP A 149 9.65 -7.65 4.14
CA TRP A 149 10.25 -7.12 5.35
C TRP A 149 9.58 -5.82 5.81
N VAL A 150 9.37 -4.85 4.90
CA VAL A 150 8.71 -3.57 5.23
C VAL A 150 7.26 -3.79 5.69
N THR A 151 6.53 -4.74 5.11
CA THR A 151 5.15 -5.07 5.51
C THR A 151 5.05 -5.54 6.97
N VAL A 152 6.07 -6.21 7.50
CA VAL A 152 6.11 -6.65 8.90
C VAL A 152 6.69 -5.55 9.79
N PHE A 153 7.78 -4.89 9.35
CA PHE A 153 8.45 -3.84 10.09
C PHE A 153 7.55 -2.64 10.38
N LEU A 154 6.81 -2.16 9.38
CA LEU A 154 6.07 -0.91 9.47
C LEU A 154 4.97 -0.94 10.54
N PRO A 155 4.03 -1.92 10.55
CA PRO A 155 3.04 -2.00 11.62
C PRO A 155 3.69 -2.21 12.99
N SER A 156 4.77 -2.99 13.06
CA SER A 156 5.44 -3.30 14.33
C SER A 156 6.04 -2.07 15.00
N VAL A 157 6.76 -1.23 14.24
CA VAL A 157 7.31 0.03 14.76
C VAL A 157 6.20 0.98 15.21
N VAL A 158 5.15 1.12 14.40
CA VAL A 158 4.04 2.05 14.69
C VAL A 158 3.28 1.63 15.94
N LEU A 159 3.02 0.33 16.11
CA LEU A 159 2.39 -0.20 17.31
C LEU A 159 3.26 0.02 18.55
N VAL A 160 4.58 -0.23 18.46
CA VAL A 160 5.53 0.06 19.56
C VAL A 160 5.56 1.54 19.91
N ILE A 161 5.56 2.46 18.93
CA ILE A 161 5.49 3.91 19.19
C ILE A 161 4.18 4.26 19.90
N GLY A 162 3.07 3.62 19.52
CA GLY A 162 1.79 3.75 20.21
C GLY A 162 1.88 3.38 21.70
N GLU A 163 2.80 2.49 22.10
CA GLU A 163 2.93 2.02 23.49
C GLU A 163 3.45 3.07 24.44
N PHE A 164 4.28 3.97 23.91
CA PHE A 164 4.85 5.08 24.65
C PHE A 164 3.84 6.21 24.90
N SER A 165 2.59 6.06 24.44
CA SER A 165 1.52 6.96 24.81
C SER A 165 1.12 6.75 26.30
N ASP A 166 0.97 7.85 27.06
CA ASP A 166 0.88 7.98 28.53
C ASP A 166 -0.10 7.05 29.29
N LYS A 167 -0.90 6.23 28.60
CA LYS A 167 -1.82 5.26 29.22
C LYS A 167 -1.49 3.78 29.00
N GLY A 168 -0.31 3.47 28.46
CA GLY A 168 0.28 2.13 28.48
C GLY A 168 -0.49 1.07 27.69
N ILE A 169 0.19 0.43 26.74
CA ILE A 169 -0.31 -0.74 26.00
C ILE A 169 -0.16 -2.00 26.86
N GLY A 170 -0.76 -1.95 28.06
CA GLY A 170 -0.81 -3.06 29.01
C GLY A 170 -2.17 -3.78 29.02
N ASN A 171 -3.23 -3.12 28.55
CA ASN A 171 -4.54 -3.75 28.37
C ASN A 171 -4.69 -4.21 26.92
N SER A 172 -5.12 -5.45 26.75
CA SER A 172 -5.43 -6.16 25.48
C SER A 172 -6.37 -5.43 24.52
N ASP A 173 -6.86 -4.24 24.87
CA ASP A 173 -7.88 -3.49 24.17
C ASP A 173 -7.28 -2.51 23.13
N PHE A 174 -5.96 -2.27 23.11
CA PHE A 174 -5.34 -1.25 22.24
C PHE A 174 -5.43 -1.55 20.74
N ILE A 175 -5.22 -2.79 20.31
CA ILE A 175 -5.31 -3.17 18.88
C ILE A 175 -6.73 -2.95 18.33
N PHE A 176 -7.74 -2.92 19.22
CA PHE A 176 -9.14 -2.68 18.90
C PHE A 176 -9.67 -1.33 19.39
N ASP A 177 -8.83 -0.46 19.96
CA ASP A 177 -9.24 0.91 20.27
C ASP A 177 -9.29 1.71 18.97
N LEU A 178 -10.45 1.61 18.30
CA LEU A 178 -10.78 2.27 17.04
C LEU A 178 -10.44 3.78 17.06
N LYS A 179 -10.33 4.38 18.26
CA LYS A 179 -10.04 5.79 18.52
C LYS A 179 -8.59 6.19 18.22
N LEU A 180 -7.64 5.26 18.25
CA LEU A 180 -6.22 5.52 17.97
C LEU A 180 -5.77 5.09 16.57
N VAL A 181 -6.53 4.19 15.95
CA VAL A 181 -6.26 3.67 14.60
C VAL A 181 -5.96 4.79 13.59
N PRO A 182 -6.72 5.91 13.52
CA PRO A 182 -6.44 6.99 12.56
C PRO A 182 -5.03 7.58 12.71
N GLN A 183 -4.60 7.81 13.95
CA GLN A 183 -3.28 8.37 14.25
C GLN A 183 -2.17 7.38 13.93
N LEU A 184 -2.35 6.10 14.24
CA LEU A 184 -1.37 5.06 13.93
C LEU A 184 -1.21 4.89 12.41
N VAL A 185 -2.31 4.91 11.65
CA VAL A 185 -2.27 4.82 10.19
C VAL A 185 -1.61 6.06 9.58
N ALA A 186 -1.92 7.26 10.07
CA ALA A 186 -1.22 8.49 9.65
C ALA A 186 0.26 8.48 10.03
N LEU A 187 0.61 7.96 11.21
CA LEU A 187 2.00 7.82 11.66
C LEU A 187 2.75 6.86 10.73
N ALA A 188 2.15 5.72 10.38
CA ALA A 188 2.72 4.76 9.44
C ALA A 188 2.97 5.40 8.07
N ALA A 189 2.02 6.19 7.57
CA ALA A 189 2.17 6.92 6.31
C ALA A 189 3.35 7.89 6.39
N LEU A 190 3.34 8.85 7.33
CA LEU A 190 4.38 9.85 7.48
C LEU A 190 5.76 9.22 7.73
N PHE A 191 5.83 8.14 8.51
CA PHE A 191 7.08 7.45 8.78
C PHE A 191 7.66 6.81 7.51
N CYS A 192 6.82 6.21 6.66
CA CYS A 192 7.23 5.76 5.33
C CYS A 192 7.72 6.91 4.45
N GLY A 193 7.01 8.04 4.47
CA GLY A 193 7.39 9.24 3.71
C GLY A 193 8.77 9.76 4.15
N PHE A 194 8.96 9.90 5.46
CA PHE A 194 10.24 10.27 6.07
C PHE A 194 11.36 9.32 5.68
N LEU A 195 11.19 8.00 5.82
CA LEU A 195 12.20 7.02 5.45
C LEU A 195 12.51 7.06 3.94
N ALA A 196 11.51 7.25 3.08
CA ALA A 196 11.74 7.40 1.64
C ALA A 196 12.59 8.65 1.32
N LEU A 197 12.35 9.78 2.01
CA LEU A 197 13.12 11.01 1.84
C LEU A 197 14.54 10.87 2.42
N LEU A 198 14.68 10.26 3.60
CA LEU A 198 15.96 10.01 4.27
C LEU A 198 16.85 9.09 3.43
N LEU A 199 16.30 7.98 2.95
CA LEU A 199 17.01 7.07 2.04
C LEU A 199 17.42 7.80 0.77
N ARG A 200 16.54 8.63 0.19
CA ARG A 200 16.91 9.42 -0.97
C ARG A 200 18.09 10.36 -0.71
N GLN A 201 18.16 10.96 0.48
CA GLN A 201 19.17 11.96 0.82
C GLN A 201 20.54 11.34 1.13
N PHE A 202 20.56 10.20 1.84
CA PHE A 202 21.78 9.68 2.44
C PHE A 202 22.21 8.28 1.97
N PHE A 203 21.34 7.52 1.28
CA PHE A 203 21.59 6.10 0.99
C PHE A 203 21.26 5.68 -0.45
N GLU A 204 22.12 4.89 -1.06
CA GLU A 204 21.89 4.32 -2.40
C GLU A 204 21.06 3.03 -2.36
N LEU A 205 19.86 3.08 -1.77
CA LEU A 205 18.93 1.94 -1.64
C LEU A 205 17.64 2.15 -2.45
N PRO A 206 17.69 2.09 -3.80
CA PRO A 206 16.56 2.45 -4.66
C PRO A 206 15.35 1.52 -4.47
N SER A 207 15.57 0.26 -4.11
CA SER A 207 14.50 -0.72 -3.82
C SER A 207 13.71 -0.32 -2.58
N PHE A 208 14.38 -0.10 -1.44
CA PHE A 208 13.75 0.33 -0.20
C PHE A 208 13.05 1.69 -0.36
N ARG A 209 13.70 2.66 -0.98
CA ARG A 209 13.10 3.97 -1.27
C ARG A 209 11.77 3.84 -2.00
N ARG A 210 11.70 3.00 -3.04
CA ARG A 210 10.48 2.78 -3.82
C ARG A 210 9.37 2.12 -2.99
N ILE A 211 9.74 1.18 -2.11
CA ILE A 211 8.80 0.45 -1.25
C ILE A 211 8.24 1.38 -0.18
N PHE A 212 9.09 2.17 0.49
CA PHE A 212 8.62 3.18 1.44
C PHE A 212 7.76 4.24 0.77
N TYR A 213 8.12 4.70 -0.44
CA TYR A 213 7.24 5.61 -1.20
C TYR A 213 5.89 4.97 -1.54
N PHE A 214 5.89 3.68 -1.93
CA PHE A 214 4.64 2.96 -2.20
C PHE A 214 3.74 2.88 -0.96
N TRP A 215 4.30 2.50 0.19
CA TRP A 215 3.54 2.43 1.44
C TRP A 215 3.13 3.83 1.93
N PHE A 216 3.96 4.86 1.78
CA PHE A 216 3.58 6.25 2.03
C PHE A 216 2.34 6.64 1.21
N LEU A 217 2.32 6.33 -0.09
CA LEU A 217 1.19 6.67 -0.95
C LEU A 217 -0.07 5.87 -0.57
N MET A 218 0.04 4.55 -0.43
CA MET A 218 -1.11 3.69 -0.15
C MET A 218 -1.69 3.94 1.25
N VAL A 219 -0.83 3.96 2.27
CA VAL A 219 -1.25 4.20 3.66
C VAL A 219 -1.62 5.66 3.86
N GLY A 220 -0.97 6.60 3.17
CA GLY A 220 -1.30 8.03 3.24
C GLY A 220 -2.67 8.36 2.65
N LEU A 221 -3.03 7.77 1.50
CA LEU A 221 -4.38 7.91 0.93
C LEU A 221 -5.44 7.34 1.87
N PHE A 222 -5.15 6.17 2.47
CA PHE A 222 -6.05 5.56 3.43
C PHE A 222 -6.17 6.39 4.73
N ALA A 223 -5.05 6.87 5.26
CA ALA A 223 -4.99 7.75 6.44
C ALA A 223 -5.82 9.02 6.21
N LEU A 224 -5.60 9.69 5.08
CA LEU A 224 -6.31 10.90 4.72
C LEU A 224 -7.82 10.65 4.60
N GLY A 225 -8.21 9.52 3.99
CA GLY A 225 -9.61 9.12 3.89
C GLY A 225 -10.27 8.82 5.25
N ILE A 226 -9.56 8.14 6.17
CA ILE A 226 -10.05 7.89 7.53
C ILE A 226 -10.22 9.20 8.29
N PHE A 227 -9.19 10.05 8.27
CA PHE A 227 -9.21 11.35 8.93
C PHE A 227 -10.41 12.16 8.45
N ASP A 228 -10.55 12.28 7.15
CA ASP A 228 -11.63 13.02 6.52
C ASP A 228 -13.01 12.45 6.86
N ALA A 229 -13.20 11.13 6.73
CA ALA A 229 -14.47 10.49 7.09
C ALA A 229 -14.87 10.77 8.54
N LEU A 230 -13.96 10.57 9.50
CA LEU A 230 -14.27 10.74 10.92
C LEU A 230 -14.63 12.19 11.26
N HIS A 231 -14.07 13.17 10.56
CA HIS A 231 -14.43 14.58 10.75
C HIS A 231 -15.72 14.96 10.03
N SER A 232 -15.94 14.47 8.79
CA SER A 232 -17.16 14.73 8.04
C SER A 232 -18.42 14.12 8.66
N PHE A 233 -18.29 13.00 9.38
CA PHE A 233 -19.40 12.32 10.04
C PHE A 233 -19.58 12.72 11.52
N GLY A 234 -18.85 13.74 12.00
CA GLY A 234 -18.99 14.25 13.36
C GLY A 234 -18.43 13.33 14.47
N GLU A 235 -17.67 12.29 14.11
CA GLU A 235 -17.07 11.34 15.06
C GLU A 235 -15.67 11.76 15.55
N ALA A 236 -15.19 12.95 15.17
CA ALA A 236 -13.85 13.45 15.53
C ALA A 236 -13.62 13.54 17.05
N GLY A 237 -14.65 13.90 17.84
CA GLY A 237 -14.57 13.98 19.30
C GLY A 237 -14.35 12.64 20.01
N VAL A 238 -14.41 11.53 19.26
CA VAL A 238 -14.19 10.18 19.76
C VAL A 238 -12.70 9.81 19.71
N MET A 239 -11.86 10.56 18.98
CA MET A 239 -10.43 10.26 18.85
C MET A 239 -9.63 10.63 20.10
N ARG A 240 -8.60 9.82 20.41
CA ARG A 240 -7.60 10.23 21.41
C ARG A 240 -6.76 11.38 20.87
N GLN A 241 -6.02 12.08 21.73
CA GLN A 241 -5.17 13.21 21.30
C GLN A 241 -3.66 12.94 21.35
N GLU A 242 -3.27 11.74 21.79
CA GLU A 242 -1.94 11.46 22.30
C GLU A 242 -0.83 11.51 21.23
N LEU A 243 -1.10 11.04 20.00
CA LEU A 243 -0.06 10.96 18.95
C LEU A 243 -0.04 12.16 17.99
N TYR A 244 -0.96 13.13 18.12
CA TYR A 244 -1.01 14.28 17.21
C TYR A 244 0.28 15.12 17.23
N GLY A 245 0.89 15.28 18.41
CA GLY A 245 2.18 15.97 18.52
C GLY A 245 3.28 15.29 17.71
N VAL A 246 3.34 13.96 17.76
CA VAL A 246 4.30 13.15 16.98
C VAL A 246 4.05 13.30 15.48
N LEU A 247 2.80 13.30 15.03
CA LEU A 247 2.44 13.52 13.62
C LEU A 247 2.90 14.89 13.12
N ILE A 248 2.68 15.94 13.91
CA ILE A 248 3.10 17.31 13.55
C ILE A 248 4.62 17.40 13.47
N ILE A 249 5.34 16.88 14.47
CA ILE A 249 6.81 16.88 14.47
C ILE A 249 7.34 16.15 13.23
N LEU A 250 6.78 14.98 12.92
CA LEU A 250 7.21 14.19 11.77
C LEU A 250 6.91 14.89 10.43
N ALA A 251 5.76 15.55 10.30
CA ALA A 251 5.42 16.36 9.13
C ALA A 251 6.34 17.59 8.98
N LEU A 252 6.74 18.23 10.08
CA LEU A 252 7.71 19.32 10.08
C LEU A 252 9.09 18.84 9.64
N VAL A 253 9.56 17.72 10.17
CA VAL A 253 10.82 17.09 9.75
C VAL A 253 10.77 16.74 8.25
N MET A 254 9.68 16.12 7.78
CA MET A 254 9.50 15.84 6.36
C MET A 254 9.55 17.11 5.50
N SER A 255 8.98 18.22 5.97
CA SER A 255 9.02 19.51 5.26
C SER A 255 10.46 20.01 5.08
N VAL A 256 11.30 19.87 6.11
CA VAL A 256 12.74 20.18 6.02
C VAL A 256 13.43 19.29 5.00
N PHE A 257 13.18 17.98 5.04
CA PHE A 257 13.77 17.06 4.07
C PHE A 257 13.33 17.36 2.63
N VAL A 258 12.04 17.66 2.39
CA VAL A 258 11.53 18.06 1.07
C VAL A 258 12.23 19.32 0.57
N TRP A 259 12.45 20.30 1.46
CA TRP A 259 13.15 21.54 1.11
C TRP A 259 14.58 21.29 0.62
N LEU A 260 15.29 20.38 1.29
CA LEU A 260 16.66 20.00 0.97
C LEU A 260 16.80 19.23 -0.36
N GLN A 261 15.71 18.72 -0.96
CA GLN A 261 15.80 17.96 -2.21
C GLN A 261 15.94 18.86 -3.45
N ILE A 262 17.18 19.02 -3.91
CA ILE A 262 17.53 19.91 -5.03
C ILE A 262 16.96 19.40 -6.37
N ASP A 263 16.79 18.08 -6.51
CA ASP A 263 16.30 17.44 -7.73
C ASP A 263 14.84 17.79 -8.10
N TYR A 264 14.02 18.19 -7.14
CA TYR A 264 12.64 18.57 -7.40
C TYR A 264 12.56 19.98 -7.99
N LEU A 265 11.60 20.18 -8.88
CA LEU A 265 11.24 21.53 -9.31
C LEU A 265 10.94 22.39 -8.07
N LYS A 266 11.46 23.62 -8.03
CA LYS A 266 11.25 24.55 -6.90
C LYS A 266 9.75 24.68 -6.56
N SER A 267 8.90 24.75 -7.58
CA SER A 267 7.45 24.81 -7.38
C SER A 267 6.87 23.51 -6.79
N SER A 268 7.38 22.34 -7.16
CA SER A 268 6.95 21.06 -6.58
C SER A 268 7.33 20.94 -5.10
N ARG A 269 8.50 21.45 -4.70
CA ARG A 269 8.88 21.51 -3.27
C ARG A 269 7.93 22.36 -2.45
N VAL A 270 7.66 23.57 -2.93
CA VAL A 270 6.73 24.49 -2.25
C VAL A 270 5.35 23.86 -2.14
N LEU A 271 4.84 23.24 -3.20
CA LEU A 271 3.57 22.54 -3.20
C LEU A 271 3.53 21.40 -2.17
N LEU A 272 4.55 20.55 -2.11
CA LEU A 272 4.63 19.47 -1.11
C LEU A 272 4.67 20.03 0.34
N ILE A 273 5.38 21.13 0.56
CA ILE A 273 5.40 21.80 1.88
C ILE A 273 4.02 22.38 2.21
N ILE A 274 3.31 22.96 1.24
CA ILE A 274 1.92 23.41 1.44
C ILE A 274 1.01 22.22 1.79
N ALA A 275 1.15 21.07 1.13
CA ALA A 275 0.38 19.87 1.48
C ALA A 275 0.68 19.40 2.90
N LEU A 276 1.94 19.42 3.33
CA LEU A 276 2.32 19.09 4.72
C LEU A 276 1.80 20.13 5.71
N ALA A 277 1.79 21.42 5.35
CA ALA A 277 1.22 22.48 6.18
C ALA A 277 -0.30 22.34 6.33
N LEU A 278 -1.00 21.97 5.26
CA LEU A 278 -2.44 21.64 5.32
C LEU A 278 -2.70 20.41 6.20
N PHE A 279 -1.84 19.39 6.13
CA PHE A 279 -1.94 18.24 7.04
C PHE A 279 -1.67 18.63 8.50
N ILE A 280 -0.67 19.48 8.76
CA ILE A 280 -0.38 20.00 10.11
C ILE A 280 -1.55 20.82 10.63
N TRP A 281 -2.18 21.65 9.80
CA TRP A 281 -3.43 22.34 10.17
C TRP A 281 -4.50 21.32 10.56
N PHE A 282 -4.70 20.31 9.70
CA PHE A 282 -5.75 19.31 9.88
C PHE A 282 -5.58 18.51 11.17
N ALA A 283 -4.35 18.11 11.48
CA ALA A 283 -3.99 17.41 12.71
C ALA A 283 -3.94 18.33 13.95
N GLY A 284 -3.45 19.57 13.80
CA GLY A 284 -3.22 20.52 14.89
C GLY A 284 -4.51 21.12 15.45
N ALA A 285 -5.55 21.24 14.63
CA ALA A 285 -6.89 21.63 15.07
C ALA A 285 -7.49 20.68 16.12
N GLN A 286 -6.91 19.48 16.30
CA GLN A 286 -7.34 18.48 17.29
C GLN A 286 -6.64 18.61 18.64
N ILE A 287 -5.50 19.29 18.72
CA ILE A 287 -4.71 19.45 19.96
C ILE A 287 -5.15 20.70 20.73
N ILE A 288 -5.50 21.76 20.00
CA ILE A 288 -5.88 23.04 20.59
C ILE A 288 -7.40 23.11 20.55
N PRO A 289 -8.13 22.90 21.67
CA PRO A 289 -9.47 23.45 21.78
C PRO A 289 -9.29 24.97 21.76
N VAL A 290 -9.36 25.57 20.57
CA VAL A 290 -9.30 27.02 20.41
C VAL A 290 -10.60 27.55 20.98
N ASN A 291 -10.65 27.70 22.31
CA ASN A 291 -11.69 28.44 22.99
C ASN A 291 -11.59 29.90 22.53
N GLY A 292 -12.31 30.22 21.45
CA GLY A 292 -12.83 31.55 21.22
C GLY A 292 -12.13 32.45 20.20
N LEU A 293 -11.18 31.99 19.37
CA LEU A 293 -10.61 32.88 18.33
C LEU A 293 -10.80 32.47 16.87
N PHE A 294 -11.22 31.26 16.54
CA PHE A 294 -11.74 30.96 15.21
C PHE A 294 -12.69 29.76 15.32
N PHE A 295 -13.94 29.98 14.90
CA PHE A 295 -14.95 28.97 14.57
C PHE A 295 -15.74 28.32 15.72
N THR A 296 -17.06 28.48 15.64
CA THR A 296 -18.05 27.75 16.42
C THR A 296 -18.03 26.26 16.03
N ALA A 297 -17.51 25.42 16.92
CA ALA A 297 -16.67 24.25 16.59
C ALA A 297 -17.34 22.88 16.44
N HIS A 298 -18.46 22.77 15.69
CA HIS A 298 -18.90 21.44 15.20
C HIS A 298 -19.33 21.47 13.72
N LEU A 299 -20.12 22.47 13.32
CA LEU A 299 -20.67 22.58 11.95
C LEU A 299 -19.65 22.99 10.87
N GLU A 300 -18.56 23.67 11.24
CA GLU A 300 -17.58 24.17 10.25
C GLU A 300 -16.50 23.14 9.89
N PHE A 301 -16.20 22.21 10.80
CA PHE A 301 -15.19 21.16 10.55
C PHE A 301 -15.72 20.04 9.62
N GLU A 302 -17.02 19.79 9.63
CA GLU A 302 -17.66 18.79 8.76
C GLU A 302 -17.48 19.12 7.27
N MET A 303 -17.57 20.42 6.92
CA MET A 303 -17.35 20.92 5.56
C MET A 303 -15.88 21.25 5.26
N ALA A 304 -15.07 21.58 6.26
CA ALA A 304 -13.65 21.88 6.08
C ALA A 304 -12.80 20.65 5.82
N ALA A 305 -13.09 19.51 6.48
CA ALA A 305 -12.31 18.27 6.31
C ALA A 305 -12.24 17.76 4.86
N PRO A 306 -13.37 17.68 4.10
CA PRO A 306 -13.33 17.32 2.70
C PRO A 306 -12.55 18.30 1.82
N LEU A 307 -12.60 19.61 2.14
CA LEU A 307 -11.87 20.64 1.39
C LEU A 307 -10.36 20.52 1.62
N ILE A 308 -9.94 20.27 2.85
CA ILE A 308 -8.52 20.07 3.20
C ILE A 308 -7.99 18.79 2.53
N SER A 309 -8.73 17.68 2.60
CA SER A 309 -8.31 16.41 1.99
C SER A 309 -8.22 16.53 0.46
N LEU A 310 -9.22 17.14 -0.19
CA LEU A 310 -9.20 17.41 -1.63
C LEU A 310 -8.02 18.32 -2.00
N SER A 311 -7.75 19.36 -1.20
CA SER A 311 -6.61 20.26 -1.44
C SER A 311 -5.28 19.50 -1.41
N ILE A 312 -5.07 18.64 -0.41
CA ILE A 312 -3.88 17.78 -0.32
C ILE A 312 -3.77 16.85 -1.54
N LEU A 313 -4.87 16.20 -1.94
CA LEU A 313 -4.90 15.32 -3.10
C LEU A 313 -4.61 16.06 -4.41
N PHE A 314 -5.21 17.24 -4.62
CA PHE A 314 -4.97 18.07 -5.80
C PHE A 314 -3.52 18.54 -5.89
N ILE A 315 -2.97 19.03 -4.78
CA ILE A 315 -1.57 19.43 -4.71
C ILE A 315 -0.66 18.25 -5.08
N PHE A 316 -0.92 17.08 -4.50
CA PHE A 316 -0.13 15.88 -4.81
C PHE A 316 -0.30 15.44 -6.27
N ALA A 317 -1.49 15.52 -6.85
CA ALA A 317 -1.73 15.24 -8.26
C ALA A 317 -0.96 16.21 -9.17
N ILE A 318 -0.94 17.51 -8.85
CA ILE A 318 -0.17 18.52 -9.59
C ILE A 318 1.32 18.18 -9.54
N VAL A 319 1.86 17.86 -8.36
CA VAL A 319 3.26 17.47 -8.20
C VAL A 319 3.55 16.19 -9.00
N ALA A 320 2.71 15.16 -8.87
CA ALA A 320 2.88 13.90 -9.59
C ALA A 320 2.83 14.09 -11.12
N GLY A 321 1.99 14.99 -11.63
CA GLY A 321 1.93 15.34 -13.04
C GLY A 321 3.19 16.06 -13.53
N ARG A 322 3.70 17.02 -12.74
CA ARG A 322 4.90 17.81 -13.07
C ARG A 322 6.19 16.99 -13.02
N GLU A 323 6.32 16.11 -12.02
CA GLU A 323 7.48 15.25 -11.82
C GLU A 323 7.42 13.95 -12.67
N GLY A 324 6.38 13.79 -13.50
CA GLY A 324 6.23 12.67 -14.43
C GLY A 324 5.85 11.33 -13.77
N TRP A 325 5.33 11.34 -12.55
CA TRP A 325 4.92 10.16 -11.79
C TRP A 325 3.57 9.60 -12.25
N ARG A 326 3.50 9.08 -13.48
CA ARG A 326 2.26 8.67 -14.16
C ARG A 326 1.34 7.76 -13.32
N LYS A 327 1.91 6.78 -12.61
CA LYS A 327 1.15 5.84 -11.77
C LYS A 327 0.53 6.53 -10.55
N SER A 328 1.33 7.35 -9.84
CA SER A 328 0.87 8.11 -8.69
C SER A 328 -0.19 9.13 -9.11
N PHE A 329 0.02 9.83 -10.23
CA PHE A 329 -0.97 10.75 -10.80
C PHE A 329 -2.30 10.05 -11.06
N SER A 330 -2.30 8.95 -11.81
CA SER A 330 -3.53 8.21 -12.12
C SER A 330 -4.26 7.72 -10.88
N LEU A 331 -3.53 7.22 -9.86
CA LEU A 331 -4.13 6.74 -8.62
C LEU A 331 -4.75 7.89 -7.83
N VAL A 332 -4.04 9.00 -7.67
CA VAL A 332 -4.53 10.14 -6.90
C VAL A 332 -5.69 10.85 -7.61
N THR A 333 -5.65 10.97 -8.94
CA THR A 333 -6.80 11.47 -9.71
C THR A 333 -8.03 10.59 -9.56
N LEU A 334 -7.88 9.25 -9.53
CA LEU A 334 -8.98 8.35 -9.23
C LEU A 334 -9.55 8.63 -7.83
N MET A 335 -8.68 8.81 -6.82
CA MET A 335 -9.11 9.12 -5.45
C MET A 335 -9.79 10.48 -5.33
N ILE A 336 -9.36 11.49 -6.08
CA ILE A 336 -10.07 12.77 -6.19
C ILE A 336 -11.49 12.55 -6.72
N GLY A 337 -11.65 11.77 -7.79
CA GLY A 337 -12.97 11.45 -8.36
C GLY A 337 -13.88 10.71 -7.38
N VAL A 338 -13.35 9.70 -6.69
CA VAL A 338 -14.07 8.98 -5.61
C VAL A 338 -14.44 9.95 -4.48
N ARG A 339 -13.56 10.87 -4.10
CA ARG A 339 -13.83 11.82 -3.02
C ARG A 339 -14.90 12.83 -3.39
N PHE A 340 -14.91 13.37 -4.61
CA PHE A 340 -16.00 14.21 -5.09
C PHE A 340 -17.36 13.52 -5.00
N LEU A 341 -17.41 12.23 -5.34
CA LEU A 341 -18.63 11.43 -5.21
C LEU A 341 -19.08 11.33 -3.74
N ILE A 342 -18.15 11.10 -2.81
CA ILE A 342 -18.46 11.05 -1.37
C ILE A 342 -18.98 12.40 -0.87
N VAL A 343 -18.32 13.50 -1.21
CA VAL A 343 -18.75 14.86 -0.81
C VAL A 343 -20.12 15.20 -1.40
N TYR A 344 -20.37 14.82 -2.66
CA TYR A 344 -21.69 14.97 -3.27
C TYR A 344 -22.78 14.22 -2.50
N PHE A 345 -22.50 12.98 -2.06
CA PHE A 345 -23.42 12.22 -1.22
C PHE A 345 -23.66 12.86 0.15
N GLN A 346 -22.62 13.42 0.77
CA GLN A 346 -22.72 14.13 2.05
C GLN A 346 -23.58 15.40 1.94
N ALA A 347 -23.37 16.20 0.89
CA ALA A 347 -24.09 17.47 0.71
C ALA A 347 -25.60 17.33 0.45
N MET A 348 -26.02 16.20 -0.11
CA MET A 348 -27.43 15.94 -0.49
C MET A 348 -28.25 15.25 0.61
N GLY A 349 -27.68 15.00 1.80
CA GLY A 349 -28.43 14.68 3.01
C GLY A 349 -29.13 13.31 3.07
N GLY A 350 -28.91 12.40 2.10
CA GLY A 350 -29.43 11.03 2.18
C GLY A 350 -29.19 10.14 0.95
N LEU A 351 -28.85 8.87 1.20
CA LEU A 351 -28.61 7.82 0.19
C LEU A 351 -29.80 7.59 -0.77
N ALA A 352 -31.03 7.80 -0.29
CA ALA A 352 -32.24 7.61 -1.10
C ALA A 352 -32.47 8.75 -2.12
N ALA A 353 -32.34 10.01 -1.70
CA ALA A 353 -32.50 11.17 -2.59
C ALA A 353 -31.38 11.23 -3.64
N THR A 354 -30.16 10.84 -3.26
CA THR A 354 -28.99 10.79 -4.15
C THR A 354 -28.99 9.60 -5.09
N GLY A 355 -29.44 8.42 -4.65
CA GLY A 355 -29.66 7.26 -5.51
C GLY A 355 -30.72 7.53 -6.58
N LEU A 356 -31.80 8.23 -6.22
CA LEU A 356 -32.84 8.64 -7.16
C LEU A 356 -32.32 9.68 -8.16
N GLY A 357 -31.51 10.65 -7.71
CA GLY A 357 -30.87 11.65 -8.57
C GLY A 357 -29.86 11.06 -9.56
N LEU A 358 -29.05 10.09 -9.12
CA LEU A 358 -28.11 9.35 -9.99
C LEU A 358 -28.83 8.44 -10.99
N LEU A 359 -29.91 7.77 -10.58
CA LEU A 359 -30.75 7.00 -11.50
C LEU A 359 -31.40 7.91 -12.55
N ILE A 360 -32.02 9.02 -12.12
CA ILE A 360 -32.67 9.97 -13.02
C ILE A 360 -31.66 10.55 -14.01
N SER A 361 -30.50 11.01 -13.53
CA SER A 361 -29.46 11.58 -14.41
C SER A 361 -28.86 10.55 -15.37
N GLY A 362 -28.64 9.31 -14.91
CA GLY A 362 -28.23 8.20 -15.78
C GLY A 362 -29.25 7.91 -16.87
N PHE A 363 -30.54 7.82 -16.52
CA PHE A 363 -31.62 7.66 -17.50
C PHE A 363 -31.72 8.83 -18.48
N LEU A 364 -31.53 10.06 -18.00
CA LEU A 364 -31.58 11.27 -18.83
C LEU A 364 -30.46 11.29 -19.86
N ILE A 365 -29.22 10.94 -19.46
CA ILE A 365 -28.08 10.82 -20.38
C ILE A 365 -28.35 9.72 -21.43
N MET A 366 -28.84 8.55 -21.02
CA MET A 366 -29.18 7.47 -21.94
C MET A 366 -30.27 7.88 -22.95
N ALA A 367 -31.32 8.57 -22.49
CA ALA A 367 -32.38 9.08 -23.34
C ALA A 367 -31.87 10.14 -24.33
N MET A 368 -30.99 11.03 -23.89
CA MET A 368 -30.42 12.09 -24.72
C MET A 368 -29.51 11.52 -25.82
N VAL A 369 -28.69 10.52 -25.48
CA VAL A 369 -27.85 9.78 -26.44
C VAL A 369 -28.71 9.02 -27.45
N TRP A 370 -29.79 8.37 -27.00
CA TRP A 370 -30.72 7.67 -27.88
C TRP A 370 -31.44 8.63 -28.84
N LEU A 371 -31.91 9.78 -28.34
CA LEU A 371 -32.52 10.84 -29.15
C LEU A 371 -31.54 11.44 -30.17
N TRP A 372 -30.28 11.63 -29.78
CA TRP A 372 -29.22 12.07 -30.68
C TRP A 372 -29.01 11.06 -31.82
N HIS A 373 -28.91 9.76 -31.51
CA HIS A 373 -28.74 8.73 -32.53
C HIS A 373 -29.94 8.68 -33.48
N LYS A 374 -31.16 8.68 -32.94
CA LYS A 374 -32.40 8.65 -33.74
C LYS A 374 -32.53 9.89 -34.65
N SER A 375 -32.19 11.07 -34.15
CA SER A 375 -32.21 12.30 -34.97
C SER A 375 -31.12 12.30 -36.04
N ARG A 376 -29.93 11.77 -35.75
CA ARG A 376 -28.87 11.60 -36.74
C ARG A 376 -29.28 10.64 -37.86
N ASP A 377 -29.91 9.52 -37.52
CA ASP A 377 -30.37 8.52 -38.50
C ASP A 377 -31.50 9.07 -39.38
N LEU A 378 -32.42 9.86 -38.82
CA LEU A 378 -33.47 10.58 -39.58
C LEU A 378 -32.91 11.62 -40.54
N THR A 379 -31.85 12.32 -40.13
CA THR A 379 -31.21 13.35 -40.97
C THR A 379 -30.44 12.71 -42.12
N LEU A 380 -29.76 11.59 -41.86
CA LEU A 380 -29.07 10.81 -42.90
C LEU A 380 -30.05 10.14 -43.89
N ALA A 381 -31.20 9.65 -43.42
CA ALA A 381 -32.26 9.11 -44.28
C ALA A 381 -32.87 10.16 -45.22
N ARG A 382 -33.05 11.42 -44.74
CA ARG A 382 -33.53 12.54 -45.58
C ARG A 382 -32.51 12.98 -46.63
N ILE A 383 -31.20 12.91 -46.33
CA ILE A 383 -30.13 13.25 -47.27
C ILE A 383 -29.93 12.12 -48.31
N GLY A 384 -30.17 10.86 -47.93
CA GLY A 384 -30.08 9.71 -48.84
C GLY A 384 -31.26 9.54 -49.81
N ALA A 385 -32.47 10.01 -49.44
CA ALA A 385 -33.66 9.95 -50.29
C ALA A 385 -33.78 11.11 -51.31
N GLY A 386 -32.83 12.05 -51.29
CA GLY A 386 -32.76 13.20 -52.20
C GLY A 386 -31.69 13.07 -53.29
N ARG A 387 -31.23 11.86 -53.60
CA ARG A 387 -30.32 11.56 -54.72
C ARG A 387 -30.93 10.58 -55.68
#